data_AF-A0A356WRU2-F1
#
_entry.id   AF-A0A356WRU2-F1
#
_cell.length_a   1.000
_cell.length_b   1.000
_cell.length_c   1.000
_cell.angle_alpha   90.00
_cell.angle_beta   90.00
_cell.angle_gamma   90.00
#
_symmetry.space_group_name_H-M   'P 1'
#
loop_
_entity.id
_entity.type
_entity.pdbx_description
1 polymer ?
#
loop_
_entity_poly.entity_id
_entity_poly.type
_entity_poly.pdbx_seq_one_letter_code
_entity_poly.pdbx_strand_id
1 'polypeptide(L)'
;AHRAHASTALIADYFDAGNKMFGYLMQNEVNAVEKVMSDTERPFTAIMGGSKVSTKIELIKNLLDKVDNLILAGGMTYTFAKAGGGKIGDSIVENDKLDLANEIVDLAKEKGVNLVLATDAKLADSFSNDAKT
;
A
#
# COMPACT_ATOMS: atom_id res chain seq x y z
N ALA A 1 -9.58 -3.60 17.21
CA ALA A 1 -9.63 -4.17 15.85
C ALA A 1 -8.36 -4.96 15.51
N HIS A 2 -7.19 -4.33 15.27
CA HIS A 2 -5.97 -5.10 14.91
C HIS A 2 -5.07 -5.53 16.09
N ARG A 3 -5.27 -4.98 17.29
CA ARG A 3 -4.50 -5.34 18.51
C ARG A 3 -5.41 -5.89 19.58
N ALA A 4 -4.92 -6.89 20.30
CA ALA A 4 -5.63 -7.53 21.42
C ALA A 4 -5.45 -6.74 22.72
N HIS A 5 -6.01 -5.53 22.81
CA HIS A 5 -5.97 -4.72 24.04
C HIS A 5 -7.18 -5.02 24.94
N ALA A 6 -7.00 -4.83 26.25
CA ALA A 6 -8.05 -5.06 27.26
C ALA A 6 -9.38 -4.38 26.92
N SER A 7 -9.34 -3.09 26.58
CA SER A 7 -10.53 -2.26 26.31
C SER A 7 -11.19 -2.48 24.94
N THR A 8 -10.64 -3.31 24.05
CA THR A 8 -11.14 -3.44 22.67
C THR A 8 -11.31 -4.88 22.17
N ALA A 9 -10.56 -5.83 22.72
CA ALA A 9 -10.63 -7.24 22.35
C ALA A 9 -11.03 -8.10 23.55
N LEU A 10 -10.23 -8.05 24.62
CA LEU A 10 -10.40 -8.98 25.75
C LEU A 10 -11.70 -8.74 26.51
N ILE A 11 -12.10 -7.49 26.72
CA ILE A 11 -13.36 -7.18 27.40
C ILE A 11 -14.57 -7.78 26.68
N ALA A 12 -14.54 -7.88 25.34
CA ALA A 12 -15.62 -8.42 24.53
C ALA A 12 -15.80 -9.94 24.70
N ASP A 13 -14.78 -10.66 25.17
CA ASP A 13 -14.86 -12.10 25.45
C ASP A 13 -15.71 -12.41 26.68
N TYR A 14 -15.90 -11.43 27.57
CA TYR A 14 -16.71 -11.56 28.79
C TYR A 14 -18.19 -11.23 28.58
N PHE A 15 -18.60 -10.90 27.36
CA PHE A 15 -20.00 -10.69 26.98
C PHE A 15 -20.42 -11.75 25.96
N ASP A 16 -21.66 -12.23 26.10
CA ASP A 16 -22.28 -13.07 25.08
C ASP A 16 -22.50 -12.27 23.77
N ALA A 17 -22.87 -12.97 22.68
CA ALA A 17 -23.03 -12.34 21.38
C ALA A 17 -24.18 -11.30 21.33
N GLY A 18 -25.18 -11.42 22.21
CA GLY A 18 -26.31 -10.49 22.27
C GLY A 18 -25.99 -9.19 23.03
N ASN A 19 -24.99 -9.20 23.90
CA ASN A 19 -24.60 -8.06 24.74
C ASN A 19 -23.28 -7.43 24.32
N LYS A 20 -22.82 -7.68 23.09
CA LYS A 20 -21.70 -6.97 22.47
C LYS A 20 -21.99 -6.65 21.02
N MET A 21 -21.58 -5.48 20.59
CA MET A 21 -21.79 -5.04 19.22
C MET A 21 -20.72 -4.03 18.80
N PHE A 22 -20.58 -3.89 17.48
CA PHE A 22 -19.87 -2.77 16.93
C PHE A 22 -20.77 -1.53 16.89
N GLY A 23 -20.21 -0.39 17.28
CA GLY A 23 -20.87 0.89 17.04
C GLY A 23 -20.86 1.25 15.54
N TYR A 24 -21.71 2.19 15.14
CA TYR A 24 -21.91 2.56 13.73
C TYR A 24 -20.63 2.97 13.00
N LEU A 25 -19.72 3.70 13.66
CA LEU A 25 -18.47 4.12 13.03
C LEU A 25 -17.59 2.93 12.64
N MET A 26 -17.45 1.96 13.56
CA MET A 26 -16.69 0.73 13.31
C MET A 26 -17.37 -0.08 12.20
N GLN A 27 -18.70 -0.24 12.29
CA GLN A 27 -19.46 -0.96 11.28
C GLN A 27 -19.27 -0.36 9.88
N ASN A 28 -19.30 0.97 9.77
CA ASN A 28 -19.07 1.65 8.50
C ASN A 28 -17.64 1.43 7.97
N GLU A 29 -16.63 1.40 8.85
CA GLU A 29 -15.25 1.11 8.46
C GLU A 29 -15.10 -0.33 7.92
N VAL A 30 -15.70 -1.31 8.61
CA VAL A 30 -15.70 -2.72 8.13
C VAL A 30 -16.44 -2.85 6.81
N ASN A 31 -17.64 -2.28 6.68
CA ASN A 31 -18.42 -2.34 5.45
C ASN A 31 -17.67 -1.70 4.26
N ALA A 32 -16.96 -0.58 4.50
CA ALA A 32 -16.17 0.07 3.47
C ALA A 32 -15.01 -0.82 3.00
N VAL A 33 -14.29 -1.46 3.93
CA VAL A 33 -13.21 -2.40 3.60
C VAL A 33 -13.74 -3.64 2.88
N GLU A 34 -14.84 -4.22 3.36
CA GLU A 34 -15.47 -5.39 2.74
C GLU A 34 -15.89 -5.11 1.30
N LYS A 35 -16.55 -3.97 1.04
CA LYS A 35 -16.97 -3.58 -0.31
C LYS A 35 -15.80 -3.51 -1.29
N VAL A 36 -14.67 -2.95 -0.86
CA VAL A 36 -13.43 -2.86 -1.66
C VAL A 36 -12.79 -4.25 -1.86
N MET A 37 -13.07 -5.21 -0.99
CA MET A 37 -12.43 -6.53 -1.00
C MET A 37 -13.24 -7.63 -1.70
N SER A 38 -14.56 -7.48 -1.85
CA SER A 38 -15.48 -8.52 -2.35
C SER A 38 -16.28 -8.16 -3.61
N ASP A 39 -16.71 -6.91 -3.77
CA ASP A 39 -17.67 -6.51 -4.80
C ASP A 39 -17.29 -5.16 -5.41
N THR A 40 -16.23 -5.16 -6.21
CA THR A 40 -15.73 -3.95 -6.85
C THR A 40 -15.99 -3.98 -8.35
N GLU A 41 -16.70 -2.98 -8.85
CA GLU A 41 -16.87 -2.73 -10.28
C GLU A 41 -15.50 -2.56 -10.95
N ARG A 42 -15.31 -3.22 -12.09
CA ARG A 42 -14.06 -3.18 -12.85
C ARG A 42 -14.11 -2.09 -13.93
N PRO A 43 -12.99 -1.38 -14.19
CA PRO A 43 -11.65 -1.65 -13.66
C PRO A 43 -11.44 -1.15 -12.23
N PHE A 44 -10.97 -2.03 -11.36
CA PHE A 44 -10.61 -1.71 -9.98
C PHE A 44 -9.16 -1.23 -9.92
N THR A 45 -8.97 0.03 -9.52
CA THR A 45 -7.65 0.65 -9.39
C THR A 45 -7.32 0.92 -7.94
N ALA A 46 -6.17 0.42 -7.47
CA ALA A 46 -5.62 0.80 -6.18
C ALA A 46 -4.44 1.76 -6.35
N ILE A 47 -4.36 2.75 -5.45
CA ILE A 47 -3.26 3.69 -5.38
C ILE A 47 -2.59 3.51 -4.02
N MET A 48 -1.28 3.30 -4.03
CA MET A 48 -0.51 3.15 -2.81
C MET A 48 0.69 4.08 -2.81
N GLY A 49 0.71 4.98 -1.83
CA GLY A 49 1.83 5.85 -1.55
C GLY A 49 2.61 5.40 -0.32
N GLY A 50 3.83 5.93 -0.20
CA GLY A 50 4.66 5.78 0.99
C GLY A 50 6.11 6.06 0.70
N SER A 51 6.93 6.13 1.75
CA SER A 51 8.38 6.29 1.62
C SER A 51 9.14 4.97 1.58
N LYS A 52 8.53 3.88 2.05
CA LYS A 52 9.16 2.56 2.22
C LYS A 52 8.29 1.45 1.63
N VAL A 53 8.89 0.67 0.73
CA VAL A 53 8.31 -0.57 0.19
C VAL A 53 8.07 -1.57 1.31
N SER A 54 9.03 -1.72 2.25
CA SER A 54 9.00 -2.73 3.31
C SER A 54 7.73 -2.72 4.15
N THR A 55 7.21 -1.53 4.46
CA THR A 55 6.00 -1.34 5.28
C THR A 55 4.69 -1.70 4.57
N LYS A 56 4.75 -2.00 3.27
CA LYS A 56 3.58 -2.11 2.39
C LYS A 56 3.55 -3.40 1.57
N ILE A 57 4.55 -4.27 1.69
CA ILE A 57 4.73 -5.47 0.86
C ILE A 57 3.50 -6.37 0.90
N GLU A 58 3.04 -6.74 2.10
CA GLU A 58 1.91 -7.65 2.26
C GLU A 58 0.64 -7.06 1.64
N LEU A 59 0.43 -5.75 1.80
CA LEU A 59 -0.71 -5.07 1.21
C LEU A 59 -0.63 -5.04 -0.31
N ILE A 60 0.57 -4.79 -0.88
CA ILE A 60 0.79 -4.83 -2.33
C ILE A 60 0.48 -6.24 -2.86
N LYS A 61 1.05 -7.29 -2.26
CA LYS A 61 0.82 -8.68 -2.68
C LYS A 61 -0.66 -9.04 -2.65
N ASN A 62 -1.37 -8.69 -1.57
CA ASN A 62 -2.81 -8.93 -1.44
C ASN A 62 -3.65 -8.16 -2.47
N LEU A 63 -3.23 -6.95 -2.86
CA LEU A 63 -3.95 -6.15 -3.85
C LEU A 63 -3.73 -6.66 -5.27
N LEU A 64 -2.55 -7.18 -5.59
CA LEU A 64 -2.26 -7.74 -6.91
C LEU A 64 -3.19 -8.91 -7.29
N ASP A 65 -3.79 -9.59 -6.31
CA ASP A 65 -4.81 -10.62 -6.55
C ASP A 65 -6.20 -10.07 -6.89
N LYS A 66 -6.42 -8.76 -6.74
CA LYS A 66 -7.77 -8.16 -6.77
C LYS A 66 -7.92 -7.08 -7.82
N VAL A 67 -6.90 -6.24 -7.97
CA VAL A 67 -6.97 -5.01 -8.77
C VAL A 67 -6.64 -5.26 -10.24
N ASP A 68 -7.21 -4.45 -11.13
CA ASP A 68 -6.80 -4.40 -12.53
C ASP A 68 -5.59 -3.47 -12.71
N ASN A 69 -5.54 -2.38 -11.95
CA ASN A 69 -4.44 -1.41 -11.96
C ASN A 69 -3.90 -1.18 -10.55
N LEU A 70 -2.58 -1.14 -10.41
CA LEU A 70 -1.91 -0.75 -9.18
C LEU A 70 -0.99 0.44 -9.47
N ILE A 71 -1.25 1.58 -8.84
CA ILE A 71 -0.41 2.78 -8.94
C ILE A 71 0.44 2.88 -7.68
N LEU A 72 1.77 2.83 -7.81
CA LEU A 72 2.68 3.10 -6.70
C LEU A 72 3.17 4.55 -6.79
N ALA A 73 3.13 5.26 -5.65
CA ALA A 73 3.44 6.68 -5.57
C ALA A 73 4.38 7.01 -4.39
N GLY A 74 4.96 8.21 -4.43
CA GLY A 74 5.85 8.70 -3.38
C GLY A 74 7.23 8.04 -3.39
N GLY A 75 7.96 8.15 -2.28
CA GLY A 75 9.36 7.75 -2.17
C GLY A 75 9.63 6.27 -2.47
N MET A 76 8.66 5.38 -2.22
CA MET A 76 8.82 3.95 -2.49
C MET A 76 9.08 3.66 -3.97
N THR A 77 8.57 4.50 -4.89
CA THR A 77 8.77 4.36 -6.34
C THR A 77 10.24 4.40 -6.75
N TYR A 78 11.10 5.11 -6.02
CA TYR A 78 12.52 5.17 -6.31
C TYR A 78 13.24 3.84 -6.06
N THR A 79 12.72 3.01 -5.15
CA THR A 79 13.23 1.64 -4.96
C THR A 79 12.93 0.79 -6.19
N PHE A 80 11.73 0.89 -6.77
CA PHE A 80 11.38 0.22 -8.03
C PHE A 80 12.18 0.77 -9.22
N ALA A 81 12.31 2.09 -9.34
CA ALA A 81 13.07 2.72 -10.40
C ALA A 81 14.54 2.29 -10.37
N LYS A 82 15.16 2.24 -9.18
CA LYS A 82 16.53 1.75 -9.02
C LYS A 82 16.65 0.25 -9.28
N ALA A 83 15.68 -0.56 -8.85
CA ALA A 83 15.66 -2.00 -9.09
C ALA A 83 15.60 -2.35 -10.59
N GLY A 84 14.88 -1.54 -11.39
CA GLY A 84 14.85 -1.61 -12.85
C GLY A 84 16.09 -1.05 -13.55
N GLY A 85 17.16 -0.72 -12.82
CA GLY A 85 18.41 -0.18 -13.37
C GLY A 85 18.43 1.35 -13.56
N GLY A 86 17.41 2.05 -13.08
CA GLY A 86 17.33 3.51 -13.12
C GLY A 86 18.28 4.22 -12.15
N LYS A 87 18.52 5.51 -12.41
CA LYS A 87 19.30 6.40 -11.54
C LYS A 87 18.35 7.32 -10.77
N ILE A 88 18.53 7.41 -9.46
CA ILE A 88 17.60 8.14 -8.56
C ILE A 88 18.25 9.29 -7.78
N GLY A 89 19.54 9.55 -7.99
CA GLY A 89 20.31 10.50 -7.17
C GLY A 89 20.24 10.15 -5.67
N ASP A 90 19.98 11.17 -4.85
CA ASP A 90 19.86 11.04 -3.39
C ASP A 90 18.42 10.77 -2.92
N SER A 91 17.54 10.34 -3.83
CA SER A 91 16.15 10.03 -3.49
C SER A 91 16.08 8.85 -2.50
N ILE A 92 15.04 8.88 -1.65
CA ILE A 92 14.81 7.84 -0.64
C ILE A 92 14.70 6.44 -1.27
N VAL A 93 15.48 5.48 -0.77
CA VAL A 93 15.55 4.13 -1.33
C VAL A 93 15.85 3.09 -0.26
N GLU A 94 15.22 1.92 -0.39
CA GLU A 94 15.54 0.73 0.41
C GLU A 94 16.42 -0.22 -0.42
N ASN A 95 17.75 -0.02 -0.35
CA ASN A 95 18.71 -0.78 -1.16
C ASN A 95 18.67 -2.29 -0.89
N ASP A 96 18.25 -2.72 0.29
CA ASP A 96 18.08 -4.12 0.68
C ASP A 96 16.76 -4.74 0.19
N LYS A 97 15.95 -3.97 -0.56
CA LYS A 97 14.64 -4.39 -1.09
C LYS A 97 14.53 -4.29 -2.62
N LEU A 98 15.65 -4.14 -3.33
CA LEU A 98 15.65 -4.06 -4.79
C LEU A 98 15.17 -5.37 -5.44
N ASP A 99 15.64 -6.51 -4.96
CA ASP A 99 15.20 -7.83 -5.46
C ASP A 99 13.70 -8.04 -5.26
N LEU A 100 13.21 -7.62 -4.09
CA LEU A 100 11.78 -7.68 -3.78
C LEU A 100 10.95 -6.75 -4.68
N ALA A 101 11.47 -5.56 -5.01
CA ALA A 101 10.79 -4.66 -5.93
C ALA A 101 10.66 -5.29 -7.33
N ASN A 102 11.69 -5.99 -7.80
CA ASN A 102 11.63 -6.76 -9.04
C ASN A 102 10.64 -7.93 -8.96
N GLU A 103 10.62 -8.68 -7.85
CA GLU A 103 9.63 -9.74 -7.60
C GLU A 103 8.19 -9.22 -7.71
N ILE A 104 7.90 -8.04 -7.14
CA ILE A 104 6.58 -7.41 -7.22
C ILE A 104 6.22 -7.03 -8.67
N VAL A 105 7.18 -6.49 -9.43
CA VAL A 105 6.98 -6.15 -10.85
C VAL A 105 6.65 -7.39 -11.67
N ASP A 106 7.36 -8.48 -11.43
CA ASP A 106 7.13 -9.73 -12.16
C ASP A 106 5.83 -10.41 -11.75
N LEU A 107 5.49 -10.38 -10.46
CA LEU A 107 4.20 -10.86 -9.96
C LEU A 107 3.02 -10.07 -10.55
N ALA A 108 3.16 -8.75 -10.71
CA ALA A 108 2.14 -7.92 -11.35
C ALA A 108 1.94 -8.32 -12.82
N LYS A 109 3.03 -8.57 -13.57
CA LYS A 109 2.96 -9.06 -14.95
C LYS A 109 2.29 -10.43 -15.02
N GLU A 110 2.67 -11.36 -14.14
CA GLU A 110 2.11 -12.71 -14.07
C GLU A 110 0.59 -12.67 -13.85
N LYS A 111 0.13 -11.80 -12.96
CA LYS A 111 -1.30 -11.63 -12.63
C LYS A 111 -2.06 -10.75 -13.63
N GLY A 112 -1.39 -10.23 -14.66
CA GLY A 112 -2.01 -9.32 -15.63
C GLY A 112 -2.43 -7.98 -15.04
N VAL A 113 -1.83 -7.58 -13.91
CA VAL A 113 -2.10 -6.29 -13.28
C VAL A 113 -1.28 -5.21 -13.95
N ASN A 114 -1.93 -4.12 -14.34
CA ASN A 114 -1.26 -2.94 -14.85
C ASN A 114 -0.60 -2.17 -13.69
N LEU A 115 0.68 -2.47 -13.44
CA LEU A 115 1.50 -1.75 -12.48
C LEU A 115 2.00 -0.43 -13.08
N VAL A 116 1.54 0.68 -12.50
CA VAL A 116 1.89 2.03 -12.93
C VAL A 116 2.88 2.64 -11.93
N LEU A 117 4.04 3.05 -12.47
CA LEU A 117 5.07 3.81 -11.76
C LEU A 117 5.18 5.20 -12.39
N ALA A 118 5.63 6.19 -11.61
CA ALA A 118 5.88 7.53 -12.13
C ALA A 118 6.98 7.51 -13.21
N THR A 119 6.74 8.17 -14.34
CA THR A 119 7.69 8.30 -15.45
C THR A 119 8.59 9.52 -15.34
N ASP A 120 8.17 10.50 -14.55
CA ASP A 120 8.86 11.75 -14.28
C ASP A 120 8.75 12.10 -12.79
N ALA A 121 9.61 13.03 -12.35
CA ALA A 121 9.58 13.56 -11.00
C ALA A 121 10.09 15.00 -11.02
N LYS A 122 9.53 15.84 -10.15
CA LYS A 122 10.11 17.15 -9.86
C LYS A 122 11.24 16.96 -8.85
N LEU A 123 12.45 17.30 -9.26
CA LEU A 123 13.66 17.13 -8.45
C LEU A 123 14.08 18.47 -7.84
N ALA A 124 14.88 18.39 -6.79
CA ALA A 124 15.55 19.54 -6.20
C ALA A 124 16.86 19.11 -5.53
N ASP A 125 17.75 20.06 -5.28
CA ASP A 125 19.00 19.83 -4.55
C ASP A 125 18.83 19.63 -3.03
N SER A 126 17.67 19.96 -2.48
CA SER A 126 17.34 19.79 -1.06
C SER A 126 15.84 19.73 -0.79
N PHE A 127 15.43 19.20 0.37
CA PHE A 127 14.03 19.24 0.84
C PHE A 127 13.76 20.54 1.60
N SER A 128 13.68 21.65 0.86
CA SER A 128 13.46 23.00 1.38
C SER A 128 12.60 23.82 0.41
N ASN A 129 11.89 24.83 0.92
CA ASN A 129 11.16 25.78 0.09
C ASN A 129 12.07 26.61 -0.83
N ASP A 130 13.33 26.78 -0.44
CA ASP A 130 14.34 27.57 -1.17
C ASP A 130 15.22 26.71 -2.10
N ALA A 131 14.89 25.43 -2.25
CA ALA A 131 15.69 24.49 -3.03
C ALA A 131 15.66 24.83 -4.53
N LYS A 132 16.74 24.50 -5.24
CA LYS A 132 16.82 24.68 -6.70
C LYS A 132 16.29 23.43 -7.38
N THR A 133 15.33 23.60 -8.28
CA THR A 133 14.64 22.54 -9.03
C THR A 133 15.08 22.44 -10.47
#